data_AF-A0AAU0UKR5-F1
#
_entry.id   AF-A0AAU0UKR5-F1
#
_cell.length_a   1.000
_cell.length_b   1.000
_cell.length_c   1.000
_cell.angle_alpha   90.00
_cell.angle_beta   90.00
_cell.angle_gamma   90.00
#
_symmetry.space_group_name_H-M   'P 1'
#
loop_
_entity.id
_entity.type
_entity.pdbx_description
1 polymer ?
#
loop_
_entity_poly.entity_id
_entity_poly.type
_entity_poly.pdbx_seq_one_letter_code
_entity_poly.pdbx_strand_id
1 'polypeptide(L)' 'MTPSEAMGEIKRELENVFGKGLTGIIMISARKIANPSPIMKKEHYLEMVQQICVDKRVVEMLGAAGAKQKSNNWKKLLD' A
#
# COMPACT_ATOMS: atom_id res chain seq x y z
N MET A 1 5.44 -14.18 6.28
CA MET A 1 5.27 -12.79 6.76
C MET A 1 3.82 -12.60 7.15
N THR A 2 3.53 -11.88 8.23
CA THR A 2 2.16 -11.51 8.61
C THR A 2 1.69 -10.28 7.83
N PRO A 3 0.37 -10.08 7.66
CA PRO A 3 -0.18 -8.87 7.02
C PRO A 3 0.35 -7.56 7.61
N SER A 4 0.53 -7.51 8.94
CA SER A 4 1.06 -6.33 9.63
C SER A 4 2.52 -6.05 9.30
N GLU A 5 3.37 -7.09 9.25
CA GLU A 5 4.77 -6.97 8.83
C GLU A 5 4.87 -6.51 7.37
N ALA A 6 4.05 -7.09 6.49
CA ALA A 6 4.01 -6.72 5.07
C ALA A 6 3.53 -5.27 4.86
N MET A 7 2.60 -4.77 5.68
CA MET A 7 2.24 -3.34 5.65
C MET A 7 3.37 -2.44 6.14
N GLY A 8 4.18 -2.89 7.10
CA GLY A 8 5.39 -2.18 7.55
C GLY A 8 6.41 -2.01 6.43
N GLU A 9 6.60 -3.07 5.64
CA GLU A 9 7.47 -3.07 4.46
C GLU A 9 6.97 -2.09 3.38
N ILE A 10 5.68 -2.14 3.05
CA ILE A 10 5.07 -1.18 2.10
C ILE A 10 5.25 0.26 2.58
N LYS A 11 4.98 0.52 3.87
CA LYS A 11 5.17 1.84 4.45
C LYS A 11 6.61 2.31 4.28
N ARG A 12 7.61 1.46 4.58
CA ARG A 12 9.03 1.81 4.43
C ARG A 12 9.39 2.12 2.97
N GLU A 13 8.91 1.32 2.03
CA GLU A 13 9.12 1.59 0.60
C GLU A 13 8.49 2.90 0.14
N LEU A 14 7.25 3.18 0.57
CA LEU A 14 6.59 4.45 0.29
C LEU A 14 7.37 5.63 0.90
N GLU A 15 7.88 5.49 2.13
CA GLU A 15 8.68 6.54 2.77
C GLU A 15 9.97 6.85 2.00
N ASN A 16 10.58 5.84 1.39
CA ASN A 16 11.79 6.02 0.56
C ASN A 16 11.51 6.74 -0.77
N VAL A 17 10.30 6.58 -1.33
CA VAL A 17 9.93 7.17 -2.63
C VAL A 17 9.27 8.55 -2.47
N PHE A 18 8.33 8.67 -1.53
CA PHE A 18 7.45 9.82 -1.37
C PHE A 18 7.81 10.68 -0.15
N GLY A 19 8.68 10.19 0.75
CA GLY A 19 8.92 10.79 2.05
C GLY A 19 7.81 10.48 3.07
N LYS A 20 8.11 10.72 4.36
CA LYS A 20 7.22 10.40 5.50
C LYS A 20 5.87 11.12 5.43
N GLY A 21 5.88 12.40 5.04
CA GLY A 21 4.68 13.23 4.98
C GLY A 21 3.64 12.67 4.00
N LEU A 22 4.02 12.52 2.72
CA LEU A 22 3.11 12.00 1.69
C LEU A 22 2.72 10.55 1.95
N THR A 23 3.64 9.73 2.46
CA THR A 23 3.34 8.34 2.83
C THR A 23 2.20 8.28 3.85
N GLY A 24 2.23 9.14 4.87
CA GLY A 24 1.14 9.23 5.85
C GLY A 24 -0.21 9.51 5.19
N ILE A 25 -0.26 10.45 4.25
CA ILE A 25 -1.51 10.81 3.57
C ILE A 25 -2.01 9.67 2.66
N ILE A 26 -1.12 9.03 1.89
CA ILE A 26 -1.46 7.88 1.03
C ILE A 26 -2.05 6.74 1.89
N MET A 27 -1.39 6.41 3.01
CA MET A 27 -1.83 5.36 3.92
C MET A 27 -3.17 5.66 4.57
N ILE A 28 -3.42 6.92 4.95
CA ILE A 28 -4.72 7.36 5.50
C ILE A 28 -5.81 7.27 4.44
N SER A 29 -5.55 7.74 3.22
CA SER A 29 -6.49 7.66 2.10
C SER A 29 -6.86 6.20 1.79
N ALA A 30 -5.87 5.32 1.68
CA ALA A 30 -6.09 3.91 1.44
C ALA A 30 -6.91 3.24 2.56
N ARG A 31 -6.58 3.52 3.82
CA ARG A 31 -7.29 2.97 4.99
C ARG A 31 -8.75 3.41 5.05
N LYS A 32 -9.06 4.66 4.67
CA LYS A 32 -10.45 5.14 4.64
C LYS A 32 -11.32 4.39 3.63
N ILE A 33 -10.74 3.98 2.50
CA ILE A 33 -11.47 3.28 1.44
C ILE A 33 -11.53 1.77 1.72
N ALA A 34 -10.40 1.17 2.09
CA ALA A 34 -10.33 -0.26 2.41
C ALA A 34 -11.04 -0.61 3.73
N ASN A 35 -11.24 0.36 4.62
CA ASN A 35 -11.88 0.20 5.93
C ASN A 35 -11.45 -1.09 6.68
N PRO A 36 -10.14 -1.34 6.83
CA PRO A 36 -9.66 -2.61 7.35
C PRO A 36 -10.01 -2.77 8.83
N SER A 37 -10.41 -3.98 9.22
CA SER A 37 -10.59 -4.35 10.64
C SER A 37 -9.32 -4.12 11.46
N PRO A 38 -9.44 -3.85 12.79
CA PRO A 38 -8.27 -3.77 13.68
C PRO A 38 -7.36 -5.01 13.62
N ILE A 39 -7.95 -6.19 13.36
CA ILE A 39 -7.21 -7.41 13.08
C ILE A 39 -6.99 -7.49 11.56
N MET A 40 -5.76 -7.19 11.13
CA MET A 40 -5.40 -7.19 9.72
C MET A 40 -5.30 -8.62 9.18
N LYS A 41 -6.28 -9.03 8.39
CA LYS A 41 -6.31 -10.28 7.64
C LYS A 41 -5.69 -10.09 6.25
N LYS A 42 -5.43 -11.21 5.55
CA LYS A 42 -4.89 -11.17 4.17
C LYS A 42 -5.79 -10.36 3.22
N GLU A 43 -7.11 -10.48 3.32
CA GLU A 43 -8.06 -9.70 2.50
C GLU A 43 -7.89 -8.18 2.68
N HIS A 44 -7.87 -7.70 3.93
CA HIS A 44 -7.64 -6.29 4.26
C HIS A 44 -6.29 -5.77 3.75
N TYR A 45 -5.26 -6.62 3.81
CA TYR A 45 -3.95 -6.28 3.25
C TYR A 45 -4.00 -6.11 1.73
N LEU A 46 -4.62 -7.06 1.02
CA LEU A 46 -4.73 -7.01 -0.44
C LEU A 46 -5.53 -5.79 -0.89
N GLU A 47 -6.59 -5.43 -0.15
CA GLU A 47 -7.37 -4.21 -0.39
C GLU A 47 -6.53 -2.95 -0.14
N MET A 48 -5.81 -2.87 0.98
CA MET A 48 -4.89 -1.75 1.27
C MET A 48 -3.86 -1.56 0.15
N VAL A 49 -3.23 -2.65 -0.30
CA VAL A 49 -2.28 -2.64 -1.43
C VAL A 49 -2.94 -2.08 -2.69
N GLN A 50 -4.15 -2.52 -3.02
CA GLN A 50 -4.89 -2.02 -4.17
C GLN A 50 -5.18 -0.53 -4.03
N GLN A 51 -5.70 -0.09 -2.88
CA GLN A 51 -6.05 1.32 -2.66
C GLN A 51 -4.83 2.25 -2.69
N ILE A 52 -3.68 1.80 -2.19
CA ILE A 52 -2.41 2.53 -2.31
C ILE A 52 -2.02 2.65 -3.78
N CYS A 53 -2.08 1.58 -4.56
CA CYS A 53 -1.62 1.59 -5.96
C CYS A 53 -2.56 2.33 -6.92
N VAL A 54 -3.83 2.54 -6.56
CA VAL A 54 -4.76 3.40 -7.34
C VAL A 54 -4.79 4.85 -6.82
N ASP A 55 -4.07 5.15 -5.74
CA ASP A 55 -3.96 6.50 -5.22
C ASP A 55 -3.35 7.42 -6.29
N LYS A 56 -4.01 8.54 -6.56
CA LYS A 56 -3.60 9.50 -7.61
C LYS A 56 -2.13 9.88 -7.51
N ARG A 57 -1.60 10.10 -6.30
CA ARG A 57 -0.20 10.51 -6.09
C ARG A 57 0.77 9.39 -6.43
N VAL A 58 0.40 8.15 -6.11
CA VAL A 58 1.20 6.97 -6.44
C VAL A 58 1.22 6.75 -7.95
N VAL A 59 0.06 6.88 -8.61
CA VAL A 59 -0.04 6.76 -10.07
C VAL A 59 0.70 7.88 -10.80
N GLU A 60 0.61 9.13 -10.32
CA GLU A 60 1.33 10.27 -10.91
C GLU A 60 2.85 10.14 -10.78
N MET A 61 3.35 9.60 -9.66
CA MET A 61 4.79 9.50 -9.41
C MET A 61 5.43 8.25 -10.04
N LEU A 62 4.74 7.10 -9.99
CA LEU A 62 5.28 5.82 -10.49
C LEU A 62 4.81 5.47 -11.90
N GLY A 63 3.79 6.17 -12.40
CA GLY A 63 3.03 5.75 -13.58
C GLY A 63 2.13 4.55 -13.31
N ALA A 64 1.11 4.36 -14.15
CA ALA A 64 0.16 3.23 -14.01
C ALA A 64 0.86 1.86 -14.09
N ALA A 65 1.88 1.74 -14.95
CA ALA A 65 2.66 0.51 -15.09
C ALA A 65 3.48 0.21 -13.82
N GLY A 66 4.16 1.23 -13.26
CA GLY A 66 4.95 1.10 -12.03
C GLY A 66 4.07 0.77 -10.82
N ALA A 67 2.92 1.45 -10.69
CA ALA A 67 1.95 1.16 -9.63
C ALA A 67 1.41 -0.28 -9.72
N LYS A 68 1.10 -0.77 -10.92
CA LYS A 68 0.67 -2.17 -11.13
C LYS A 68 1.77 -3.17 -10.78
N GLN A 69 3.01 -2.90 -11.18
CA GLN A 69 4.15 -3.75 -10.83
C GLN A 69 4.35 -3.81 -9.31
N LYS A 70 4.31 -2.66 -8.62
CA LYS A 70 4.39 -2.60 -7.15
C LYS A 70 3.26 -3.37 -6.49
N SER A 71 2.03 -3.22 -6.97
CA SER A 71 0.88 -3.99 -6.47
C SER A 71 1.13 -5.50 -6.55
N ASN A 72 1.60 -6.00 -7.69
CA ASN A 72 1.89 -7.42 -7.87
C ASN A 72 3.03 -7.90 -6.95
N ASN A 73 4.08 -7.11 -6.79
CA ASN A 73 5.21 -7.46 -5.91
C ASN A 73 4.79 -7.50 -4.45
N TRP A 74 4.02 -6.52 -3.99
CA TRP A 74 3.55 -6.46 -2.61
C TRP A 74 2.56 -7.59 -2.30
N LYS A 75 1.62 -7.89 -3.21
CA LYS A 75 0.69 -9.02 -3.02
C LYS A 75 1.42 -10.36 -2.75
N LYS A 76 2.58 -10.57 -3.37
CA LYS A 76 3.43 -11.77 -3.18
C LYS A 76 4.13 -11.85 -1.84
N LEU A 77 4.15 -10.78 -1.02
CA LEU A 77 4.75 -10.82 0.32
C LEU A 77 3.99 -11.76 1.28
N LEU A 78 2.73 -12.09 0.95
CA LEU A 78 1.87 -12.99 1.74
C LEU A 78 1.50 -14.27 0.98
N ASP A 79 2.19 -14.59 -0.10
CA ASP A 79 2.05 -15.86 -0.81
C ASP A 79 3.00 -16.92 -0.26
#